data_AF-A0A8J3MXH4-F1
#
_entry.id   AF-A0A8J3MXH4-F1
#
_cell.length_a   1.000
_cell.length_b   1.000
_cell.length_c   1.000
_cell.angle_alpha   90.00
_cell.angle_beta   90.00
_cell.angle_gamma   90.00
#
_symmetry.space_group_name_H-M   'P 1'
#
loop_
_entity.id
_entity.type
_entity.pdbx_description
1 polymer ?
#
loop_
_entity_poly.entity_id
_entity_poly.type
_entity_poly.pdbx_seq_one_letter_code
_entity_poly.pdbx_strand_id
1 'polypeptide(L)' 'MSRDGFMTINEVASALKVPVSKIRTIIARLDIQPRRFPDDMRRLYYSEADIQRIRAVLGLQ' A
#
# COMPACT_ATOMS: atom_id res chain seq x y z
N MET A 1 -8.46 5.23 -10.19
CA MET A 1 -8.83 3.92 -10.76
C MET A 1 -7.75 2.95 -10.34
N SER A 2 -8.06 2.10 -9.36
CA SER A 2 -7.22 1.00 -8.91
C SER A 2 -7.02 0.03 -10.08
N ARG A 3 -5.78 -0.23 -10.51
CA ARG A 3 -5.51 -1.32 -11.45
C ARG A 3 -5.71 -2.63 -10.72
N ASP A 4 -6.66 -3.46 -11.13
CA ASP A 4 -6.77 -4.87 -10.71
C ASP A 4 -6.61 -5.14 -9.20
N GLY A 5 -7.21 -4.29 -8.34
CA GLY A 5 -7.11 -4.45 -6.89
C GLY A 5 -5.77 -4.05 -6.26
N PHE A 6 -4.93 -3.32 -6.99
CA PHE A 6 -3.71 -2.71 -6.49
C PHE A 6 -3.91 -1.21 -6.21
N MET A 7 -3.24 -0.73 -5.15
CA MET A 7 -3.22 0.68 -4.78
C MET A 7 -1.78 1.19 -4.69
N THR A 8 -1.56 2.44 -5.10
CA THR A 8 -0.32 3.16 -4.81
C THR A 8 -0.27 3.59 -3.34
N ILE A 9 0.92 3.96 -2.85
CA ILE A 9 1.06 4.36 -1.44
C ILE A 9 0.15 5.54 -1.05
N ASN A 10 -0.12 6.45 -1.99
CA ASN A 10 -1.02 7.59 -1.75
C ASN A 10 -2.48 7.15 -1.68
N GLU A 11 -2.88 6.19 -2.51
CA GLU A 11 -4.21 5.59 -2.48
C GLU A 11 -4.42 4.79 -1.18
N VAL A 12 -3.42 4.01 -0.74
CA VAL A 12 -3.45 3.32 0.56
C VAL A 12 -3.58 4.33 1.71
N ALA A 13 -2.77 5.39 1.72
CA ALA A 13 -2.83 6.43 2.74
C ALA A 13 -4.21 7.11 2.79
N SER A 14 -4.78 7.43 1.63
CA SER A 14 -6.11 8.01 1.52
C SER A 14 -7.21 7.06 2.01
N ALA A 15 -7.18 5.80 1.58
CA ALA A 15 -8.16 4.78 1.95
C ALA A 15 -8.15 4.50 3.46
N LEU A 16 -6.97 4.44 4.08
CA LEU A 16 -6.83 4.17 5.51
C LEU A 16 -6.92 5.42 6.39
N LYS A 17 -7.03 6.62 5.79
CA LYS A 17 -6.96 7.92 6.49
C LYS A 17 -5.71 8.04 7.37
N VAL A 18 -4.58 7.54 6.87
CA VAL A 18 -3.28 7.52 7.57
C VAL A 18 -2.23 8.25 6.73
N PRO A 19 -1.34 9.06 7.34
CA PRO A 19 -0.25 9.72 6.61
C PRO A 19 0.68 8.74 5.88
N VAL A 20 1.11 9.11 4.67
CA VAL A 20 2.02 8.30 3.83
C VAL A 20 3.30 7.90 4.58
N SER A 21 3.85 8.78 5.42
CA SER A 21 5.04 8.48 6.23
C SER A 21 4.84 7.27 7.15
N LYS A 22 3.68 7.18 7.82
CA LYS A 22 3.35 6.04 8.69
C LYS A 22 3.17 4.76 7.89
N ILE A 23 2.55 4.85 6.71
CA ILE A 23 2.41 3.71 5.78
C ILE A 23 3.79 3.20 5.33
N ARG A 24 4.73 4.11 4.98
CA ARG A 24 6.12 3.73 4.64
C ARG A 24 6.83 2.97 5.75
N THR A 25 6.70 3.44 7.00
CA THR A 25 7.28 2.76 8.16
C THR A 25 6.73 1.34 8.32
N ILE A 26 5.43 1.15 8.11
CA ILE A 26 4.80 -0.18 8.23
C ILE A 26 5.25 -1.10 7.09
N ILE A 27 5.29 -0.60 5.85
CA ILE A 27 5.78 -1.35 4.68
C ILE A 27 7.20 -1.85 4.90
N ALA A 28 8.09 -0.97 5.38
CA ALA A 28 9.47 -1.33 5.68
C ALA A 28 9.56 -2.37 6.82
N ARG A 29 8.75 -2.23 7.87
CA ARG A 29 8.71 -3.18 9.00
C ARG A 29 8.21 -4.57 8.60
N LEU A 30 7.25 -4.64 7.69
CA LEU A 30 6.64 -5.89 7.23
C LEU A 30 7.36 -6.55 6.06
N ASP A 31 8.45 -5.92 5.58
CA ASP A 31 9.17 -6.28 4.36
C ASP A 31 8.22 -6.49 3.16
N ILE A 32 7.28 -5.55 2.98
CA ILE A 32 6.32 -5.61 1.87
C ILE A 32 7.03 -5.14 0.59
N GLN A 33 7.07 -6.04 -0.40
CA GLN A 33 7.69 -5.78 -1.69
C GLN A 33 6.64 -5.23 -2.68
N PRO A 34 6.71 -3.93 -3.06
CA PRO A 34 5.77 -3.36 -4.00
C PRO A 34 5.98 -3.90 -5.40
N ARG A 35 4.88 -3.98 -6.15
CA ARG A 35 4.92 -4.34 -7.57
C ARG A 35 5.09 -3.10 -8.44
N ARG A 36 5.82 -3.27 -9.55
CA ARG A 36 5.81 -2.33 -10.68
C ARG A 36 5.10 -3.00 -11.85
N PHE A 37 4.30 -2.25 -12.58
CA PHE A 37 3.69 -2.74 -13.80
C PHE A 37 4.49 -2.26 -15.02
N PRO A 38 4.60 -3.06 -16.10
CA PRO A 38 5.39 -2.69 -17.28
C PRO A 38 4.95 -1.37 -17.93
N ASP A 39 3.66 -1.06 -17.82
CA ASP A 39 3.01 0.12 -18.38
C ASP A 39 2.99 1.34 -17.43
N ASP A 40 3.36 1.16 -16.15
CA ASP A 40 3.64 2.24 -15.21
C ASP A 40 4.81 1.86 -14.29
N MET A 41 6.02 2.04 -14.82
CA MET A 41 7.26 1.79 -14.09
C MET A 41 7.61 2.91 -13.09
N ARG A 42 6.87 4.02 -13.09
CA ARG A 42 7.12 5.17 -12.20
C ARG A 42 6.47 4.99 -10.84
N ARG A 43 5.37 4.25 -10.79
CA ARG A 43 4.60 4.04 -9.56
C ARG A 43 4.85 2.66 -8.96
N LEU A 44 4.73 2.62 -7.64
CA LEU A 44 4.78 1.41 -6.83
C LEU A 44 3.38 1.06 -6.39
N TYR A 45 3.02 -0.21 -6.52
CA TYR A 45 1.69 -0.73 -6.29
C TYR A 45 1.71 -1.82 -5.22
N TYR A 46 0.70 -1.80 -4.36
CA TYR A 46 0.52 -2.71 -3.24
C TYR A 46 -0.77 -3.49 -3.47
N SER A 47 -0.71 -4.80 -3.25
CA SER A 47 -1.88 -5.67 -3.44
C SER A 47 -2.89 -5.49 -2.30
N GLU A 48 -4.12 -5.94 -2.50
CA GLU A 48 -5.11 -6.01 -1.42
C GLU A 48 -4.58 -6.78 -0.20
N ALA A 49 -3.86 -7.89 -0.39
CA ALA A 49 -3.27 -8.65 0.70
C ALA A 49 -2.26 -7.81 1.51
N ASP A 50 -1.45 -6.98 0.86
CA ASP A 50 -0.54 -6.06 1.53
C ASP A 50 -1.29 -5.00 2.33
N ILE A 51 -2.38 -4.47 1.77
CA ILE A 51 -3.24 -3.49 2.43
C ILE A 51 -3.86 -4.10 3.70
N GLN A 52 -4.35 -5.34 3.63
CA GLN A 52 -4.90 -6.05 4.80
C GLN A 52 -3.84 -6.26 5.90
N ARG A 53 -2.59 -6.58 5.54
CA ARG A 53 -1.47 -6.64 6.50
C ARG A 53 -1.20 -5.29 7.15
N ILE A 54 -1.25 -4.19 6.38
CA ILE A 54 -1.10 -2.83 6.89
C ILE A 54 -2.25 -2.47 7.85
N ARG A 55 -3.50 -2.81 7.52
CA ARG A 55 -4.68 -2.59 8.38
C ARG A 55 -4.55 -3.32 9.72
N ALA A 56 -4.09 -4.56 9.70
CA ALA A 56 -3.86 -5.34 10.92
C ALA A 56 -2.84 -4.68 11.85
N VAL A 57 -1.74 -4.14 11.33
CA VAL A 57 -0.73 -3.40 12.14
C VAL A 57 -1.29 -2.09 12.70
N LEU A 58 -2.21 -1.44 11.99
CA LEU A 58 -2.86 -0.22 12.44
C LEU A 58 -3.99 -0.48 13.46
N GLY A 59 -4.38 -1.74 13.70
CA GLY A 59 -5.53 -2.08 14.54
C GLY A 59 -6.87 -1.69 13.92
N LEU A 60 -6.94 -1.56 12.60
CA LEU A 60 -8.15 -1.23 11.86
C LEU A 60 -8.85 -2.53 11.46
N GLN A 61 -10.01 -2.83 12.08
CA GLN A 61 -10.94 -3.89 11.67
C GLN A 61 -11.93 -3.36 10.64
#